data_AF-A0A1R0XTW0-F1
#
_entry.id   AF-A0A1R0XTW0-F1
#
_cell.length_a   1.000
_cell.length_b   1.000
_cell.length_c   1.000
_cell.angle_alpha   90.00
_cell.angle_beta   90.00
_cell.angle_gamma   90.00
#
_symmetry.space_group_name_H-M   'P 1'
#
loop_
_entity.id
_entity.type
_entity.pdbx_description
1 polymer ?
#
loop_
_entity_poly.entity_id
_entity_poly.type
_entity_poly.pdbx_seq_one_letter_code
_entity_poly.pdbx_strand_id
1 'polypeptide(L)'
;MNKTNKTMYWVVWIIALIGINCYAFPLAIWSTFAGTEEAKWVWILIAVGIYLLLNLGIIQMYIAIKQDKFRFVWIGLIVAVVQFIAMMILGGEFEGDMPLLLGTLAVFIILIIAQRYDNHTARY
;
A
#
# COMPACT_ATOMS: atom_id res chain seq x y z
N MET A 1 -15.93 -16.25 13.56
CA MET A 1 -16.38 -16.08 12.15
C MET A 1 -16.01 -17.33 11.37
N ASN A 2 -16.81 -17.76 10.40
CA ASN A 2 -16.61 -19.03 9.68
C ASN A 2 -15.35 -18.97 8.78
N LYS A 3 -14.62 -20.09 8.62
CA LYS A 3 -13.38 -20.16 7.81
C LYS A 3 -13.54 -19.55 6.41
N THR A 4 -14.71 -19.74 5.80
CA THR A 4 -15.09 -19.21 4.48
C THR A 4 -14.95 -17.70 4.35
N ASN A 5 -15.28 -16.93 5.40
CA ASN A 5 -15.19 -15.47 5.35
C ASN A 5 -13.73 -15.00 5.32
N LYS A 6 -12.80 -15.70 5.99
CA LYS A 6 -11.38 -15.37 5.98
C LYS A 6 -10.75 -15.62 4.62
N THR A 7 -11.15 -16.69 3.94
CA THR A 7 -10.72 -16.99 2.56
C THR A 7 -11.10 -15.87 1.60
N MET A 8 -12.31 -15.31 1.72
CA MET A 8 -12.76 -14.18 0.88
C MET A 8 -11.84 -12.95 1.03
N TYR A 9 -11.44 -12.60 2.26
CA TYR A 9 -10.51 -11.49 2.47
C TYR A 9 -9.13 -11.72 1.85
N TRP A 10 -8.63 -12.96 1.86
CA TRP A 10 -7.39 -13.31 1.15
C TRP A 10 -7.52 -13.16 -0.36
N VAL A 11 -8.64 -13.58 -0.94
CA VAL A 11 -8.90 -13.40 -2.38
C VAL A 11 -8.92 -11.91 -2.74
N VAL A 12 -9.66 -11.09 -1.97
CA VAL A 12 -9.70 -9.64 -2.16
C VAL A 12 -8.31 -9.01 -2.03
N TRP A 13 -7.51 -9.45 -1.05
CA TRP A 13 -6.14 -9.00 -0.88
C TRP A 13 -5.25 -9.33 -2.07
N ILE A 14 -5.34 -10.55 -2.63
CA ILE A 14 -4.58 -10.95 -3.83
C ILE A 14 -4.96 -10.06 -5.03
N ILE A 15 -6.26 -9.82 -5.24
CA ILE A 15 -6.74 -8.97 -6.34
C ILE A 15 -6.18 -7.54 -6.19
N ALA A 16 -6.25 -6.97 -4.98
CA ALA A 16 -5.71 -5.64 -4.71
C ALA A 16 -4.18 -5.58 -4.89
N LEU A 17 -3.45 -6.62 -4.44
CA LEU A 17 -2.01 -6.74 -4.63
C LEU A 17 -1.66 -6.72 -6.12
N ILE A 18 -2.34 -7.52 -6.94
CA ILE A 18 -2.12 -7.54 -8.40
C ILE A 18 -2.42 -6.16 -9.00
N GLY A 19 -3.57 -5.58 -8.69
CA GLY A 19 -4.00 -4.28 -9.22
C GLY A 19 -3.01 -3.14 -8.93
N ILE A 20 -2.53 -3.02 -7.69
CA ILE A 20 -1.52 -2.02 -7.32
C ILE A 20 -0.20 -2.28 -8.03
N ASN A 21 0.25 -3.54 -8.11
CA ASN A 21 1.54 -3.86 -8.71
C ASN A 21 1.58 -3.73 -10.24
N CYS A 22 0.43 -3.71 -10.92
CA CYS A 22 0.35 -3.32 -12.34
C CYS A 22 0.91 -1.90 -12.59
N TYR A 23 0.88 -1.01 -11.58
CA TYR A 23 1.40 0.36 -11.68
C TYR A 23 2.69 0.54 -10.88
N ALA A 24 2.74 0.02 -9.65
CA ALA A 24 3.87 0.21 -8.77
C ALA A 24 5.18 -0.36 -9.34
N PHE A 25 5.10 -1.51 -10.03
CA PHE A 25 6.29 -2.15 -10.58
C PHE A 25 6.86 -1.38 -11.79
N PRO A 26 6.07 -1.04 -12.83
CA PRO A 26 6.55 -0.17 -13.91
C PRO A 26 7.08 1.18 -13.41
N LEU A 27 6.39 1.84 -12.48
CA LEU A 27 6.80 3.14 -11.96
C LEU A 27 8.13 3.08 -11.20
N ALA A 28 8.31 2.06 -10.35
CA ALA A 28 9.55 1.83 -9.64
C ALA A 28 10.70 1.57 -10.62
N ILE A 29 10.52 0.68 -11.61
CA ILE A 29 11.54 0.42 -12.63
C ILE A 29 11.86 1.69 -13.41
N TRP A 30 10.84 2.43 -13.84
CA TRP A 30 11.03 3.68 -14.59
C TRP A 30 11.90 4.68 -13.84
N SER A 31 11.71 4.81 -12.52
CA SER A 31 12.50 5.71 -11.69
C SER A 31 14.00 5.37 -11.64
N THR A 32 14.39 4.12 -11.92
CA THR A 32 15.81 3.74 -12.02
C THR A 32 16.52 4.33 -13.23
N PHE A 33 15.77 4.77 -14.25
CA PHE A 33 16.28 5.40 -15.47
C PHE A 33 16.32 6.93 -15.41
N ALA A 34 15.79 7.55 -14.35
CA ALA A 34 15.72 9.00 -14.23
C ALA A 34 17.07 9.67 -13.83
N GLY A 35 18.07 8.88 -13.47
CA GLY A 35 19.35 9.35 -12.94
C GLY A 35 20.55 9.29 -13.89
N THR A 36 21.59 10.04 -13.55
CA THR A 36 22.94 9.87 -14.14
C THR A 36 23.63 8.62 -13.56
N GLU A 37 24.62 8.09 -14.27
CA GLU A 37 25.36 6.89 -13.82
C GLU A 37 26.02 7.07 -12.44
N GLU A 38 26.52 8.27 -12.15
CA GLU A 38 27.15 8.62 -10.86
C GLU A 38 26.17 8.55 -9.68
N ALA A 39 24.87 8.77 -9.93
CA ALA A 39 23.81 8.76 -8.93
C ALA A 39 22.96 7.48 -8.92
N LYS A 40 23.36 6.44 -9.66
CA LYS A 40 22.54 5.23 -9.90
C LYS A 40 22.02 4.57 -8.61
N TRP A 41 22.84 4.51 -7.56
CA TRP A 41 22.43 3.94 -6.27
C TRP A 41 21.30 4.72 -5.59
N VAL A 42 21.29 6.05 -5.72
CA VAL A 42 20.23 6.91 -5.16
C VAL A 42 18.91 6.63 -5.86
N TRP A 43 18.92 6.51 -7.19
CA TRP A 43 17.71 6.22 -7.97
C TRP A 43 17.18 4.80 -7.77
N ILE A 44 18.06 3.83 -7.50
CA ILE A 44 17.65 2.49 -7.05
C ILE A 44 16.93 2.56 -5.69
N LEU A 45 17.45 3.34 -4.73
CA LEU A 45 16.80 3.52 -3.43
C LEU A 45 15.44 4.22 -3.57
N ILE A 46 15.33 5.21 -4.46
CA ILE A 46 14.06 5.87 -4.78
C ILE A 46 13.07 4.86 -5.37
N ALA A 47 13.49 4.02 -6.31
CA ALA A 47 12.65 2.97 -6.90
C ALA A 47 12.09 2.01 -5.85
N VAL A 48 12.96 1.53 -4.96
CA VAL A 48 12.56 0.66 -3.84
C VAL A 48 11.59 1.39 -2.91
N GLY A 49 11.87 2.67 -2.60
CA GLY A 49 11.01 3.50 -1.77
C GLY A 49 9.60 3.66 -2.36
N ILE A 50 9.51 4.04 -3.64
CA ILE A 50 8.23 4.16 -4.37
C ILE A 50 7.47 2.84 -4.33
N TYR A 51 8.13 1.73 -4.66
CA TYR A 51 7.49 0.41 -4.67
C TYR A 51 6.92 0.03 -3.30
N LEU A 52 7.68 0.25 -2.23
CA LEU A 52 7.24 -0.05 -0.86
C LEU A 52 6.09 0.86 -0.42
N LEU A 53 6.21 2.17 -0.65
CA LEU A 53 5.18 3.16 -0.31
C LEU A 53 3.87 2.83 -1.04
N LEU A 54 3.95 2.45 -2.31
CA LEU A 54 2.76 2.10 -3.07
C LEU A 54 2.07 0.84 -2.54
N ASN A 55 2.83 -0.08 -1.96
CA ASN A 55 2.31 -1.33 -1.40
C ASN A 55 1.88 -1.23 0.09
N LEU A 56 1.99 -0.07 0.75
CA LEU A 56 1.64 0.06 2.17
C LEU A 56 0.19 -0.30 2.49
N GLY A 57 -0.78 0.10 1.65
CA GLY A 57 -2.18 -0.30 1.81
C GLY A 57 -2.35 -1.83 1.75
N ILE A 58 -1.64 -2.48 0.83
CA ILE A 58 -1.65 -3.94 0.67
C ILE A 58 -1.01 -4.64 1.87
N ILE A 59 0.11 -4.12 2.38
CA ILE A 59 0.77 -4.62 3.59
C ILE A 59 -0.15 -4.47 4.81
N GLN A 60 -0.85 -3.33 4.93
CA GLN A 60 -1.78 -3.10 6.04
C GLN A 60 -2.95 -4.08 6.00
N MET A 61 -3.51 -4.35 4.82
CA MET A 61 -4.56 -5.35 4.65
C MET A 61 -4.07 -6.75 5.05
N TYR A 62 -2.85 -7.13 4.65
CA TYR A 62 -2.23 -8.40 5.06
C TYR A 62 -2.15 -8.54 6.58
N ILE A 63 -1.65 -7.50 7.27
CA ILE A 63 -1.54 -7.46 8.74
C ILE A 63 -2.93 -7.59 9.37
N ALA A 64 -3.93 -6.85 8.84
CA ALA A 64 -5.30 -6.88 9.34
C ALA A 64 -5.94 -8.27 9.22
N ILE A 65 -5.75 -8.97 8.10
CA ILE A 65 -6.26 -10.34 7.91
C ILE A 65 -5.57 -11.31 8.88
N LYS A 66 -4.26 -11.18 9.08
CA LYS A 66 -3.49 -12.02 10.01
C LYS A 66 -3.94 -11.83 11.47
N GLN A 67 -4.34 -10.62 11.84
CA GLN A 67 -4.86 -10.30 13.18
C GLN A 67 -6.37 -10.50 13.33
N ASP A 68 -7.06 -11.04 12.30
CA ASP A 68 -8.52 -11.19 12.28
C ASP A 68 -9.30 -9.87 12.48
N LYS A 69 -8.68 -8.74 12.11
CA LYS A 69 -9.18 -7.37 12.24
C LYS A 69 -9.84 -6.87 10.95
N PHE A 70 -10.92 -7.53 10.55
CA PHE A 70 -11.54 -7.34 9.23
C PHE A 70 -12.05 -5.92 8.95
N ARG A 71 -12.46 -5.15 9.97
CA ARG A 71 -12.80 -3.72 9.81
C ARG A 71 -11.66 -2.95 9.16
N PHE A 72 -10.43 -3.24 9.57
CA PHE A 72 -9.24 -2.56 9.06
C PHE A 72 -8.79 -3.09 7.70
N VAL A 73 -9.22 -4.29 7.29
CA VAL A 73 -9.03 -4.79 5.92
C VAL A 73 -9.83 -3.94 4.94
N TRP A 74 -11.08 -3.60 5.29
CA TRP A 74 -11.91 -2.73 4.45
C TRP A 74 -11.34 -1.32 4.32
N ILE A 75 -10.80 -0.75 5.40
CA ILE A 75 -10.15 0.57 5.32
C ILE A 75 -8.90 0.49 4.44
N GLY A 76 -8.08 -0.53 4.59
CA GLY A 76 -6.93 -0.76 3.71
C GLY A 76 -7.31 -0.92 2.24
N LEU A 77 -8.43 -1.61 1.96
CA LEU A 77 -8.96 -1.76 0.61
C LEU A 77 -9.39 -0.42 0.02
N ILE A 78 -10.08 0.42 0.79
CA ILE A 78 -10.47 1.77 0.33
C ILE A 78 -9.23 2.58 -0.03
N VAL A 79 -8.19 2.53 0.82
CA VAL A 79 -6.91 3.20 0.54
C VAL A 79 -6.30 2.68 -0.75
N ALA A 80 -6.22 1.36 -0.94
CA ALA A 80 -5.67 0.76 -2.15
C ALA A 80 -6.49 1.16 -3.41
N VAL A 81 -7.82 1.20 -3.33
CA VAL A 81 -8.68 1.62 -4.45
C VAL A 81 -8.49 3.09 -4.79
N VAL A 82 -8.52 3.97 -3.77
CA VAL A 82 -8.27 5.41 -3.98
C VAL A 82 -6.90 5.64 -4.59
N GLN A 83 -5.89 4.92 -4.09
CA GLN A 83 -4.53 5.02 -4.58
C GLN A 83 -4.40 4.51 -6.02
N PHE A 84 -5.05 3.40 -6.37
CA PHE A 84 -5.10 2.88 -7.74
C PHE A 84 -5.76 3.88 -8.70
N ILE A 85 -6.90 4.46 -8.31
CA ILE A 85 -7.59 5.49 -9.11
C ILE A 85 -6.72 6.75 -9.24
N ALA A 86 -6.07 7.19 -8.16
CA ALA A 86 -5.18 8.34 -8.21
C ALA A 86 -4.00 8.09 -9.17
N MET A 87 -3.39 6.90 -9.14
CA MET A 87 -2.35 6.50 -10.09
C MET A 87 -2.87 6.42 -11.54
N MET A 88 -4.14 6.09 -11.77
CA MET A 88 -4.73 6.13 -13.11
C MET A 88 -4.90 7.56 -13.65
N ILE A 89 -5.21 8.51 -12.76
CA ILE A 89 -5.44 9.91 -13.12
C ILE A 89 -4.12 10.67 -13.23
N LEU A 90 -3.18 10.40 -12.32
CA LEU A 90 -1.90 11.12 -12.18
C LEU A 90 -0.72 10.38 -12.81
N GLY A 91 -0.90 9.11 -13.19
CA GLY A 91 0.14 8.21 -13.72
C GLY A 91 0.71 8.72 -15.03
N GLY A 92 1.72 9.57 -14.91
CA GLY A 92 2.34 10.32 -16.00
C GLY A 92 3.13 11.51 -15.48
N GLU A 93 2.78 12.04 -14.30
CA GLU A 93 3.42 13.21 -13.70
C GLU A 93 4.01 12.87 -12.32
N PHE A 94 5.34 12.77 -12.26
CA PHE A 94 6.08 12.43 -11.03
C PHE A 94 5.81 13.40 -9.87
N GLU A 95 5.43 14.65 -10.18
CA GLU A 95 5.08 15.68 -9.19
C GLU A 95 3.72 15.43 -8.53
N GLY A 96 2.76 14.81 -9.24
CA GLY A 96 1.46 14.44 -8.70
C GLY A 96 1.50 13.22 -7.77
N ASP A 97 2.50 12.35 -7.95
CA ASP A 97 2.63 11.10 -7.20
C ASP A 97 3.13 11.31 -5.76
N MET A 98 3.92 12.36 -5.49
CA MET A 98 4.49 12.63 -4.16
C MET A 98 3.44 12.86 -3.06
N PRO A 99 2.43 13.74 -3.23
CA PRO A 99 1.35 13.90 -2.27
C PRO A 99 0.58 12.60 -2.01
N LEU A 100 0.39 11.78 -3.06
CA LEU A 100 -0.27 10.49 -2.95
C LEU A 100 0.53 9.52 -2.06
N LEU A 101 1.85 9.40 -2.32
CA LEU A 101 2.74 8.53 -1.54
C LEU A 101 2.78 8.92 -0.06
N LEU A 102 2.90 10.21 0.24
CA LEU A 102 2.91 10.72 1.62
C LEU A 102 1.55 10.52 2.32
N GLY A 103 0.45 10.74 1.60
CA GLY A 103 -0.90 10.48 2.09
C GLY A 103 -1.10 9.01 2.45
N THR A 104 -0.69 8.09 1.56
CA THR A 104 -0.75 6.64 1.81
C THR A 104 0.08 6.26 3.04
N LEU A 105 1.29 6.80 3.19
CA LEU A 105 2.14 6.57 4.36
C LEU A 105 1.48 7.04 5.66
N ALA A 106 0.90 8.25 5.66
CA ALA A 106 0.23 8.80 6.84
C ALA A 106 -0.96 7.92 7.27
N VAL A 107 -1.81 7.52 6.31
CA VAL A 107 -2.95 6.64 6.59
C VAL A 107 -2.48 5.28 7.08
N PHE A 108 -1.43 4.71 6.48
CA PHE A 108 -0.83 3.46 6.95
C PHE A 108 -0.41 3.53 8.43
N ILE A 109 0.34 4.57 8.82
CA ILE A 109 0.80 4.76 10.20
C ILE A 109 -0.39 4.87 11.15
N ILE A 110 -1.41 5.66 10.80
CA ILE A 110 -2.63 5.82 11.61
C ILE A 110 -3.33 4.47 11.80
N LEU A 111 -3.45 3.67 10.74
CA LEU A 111 -4.10 2.37 10.81
C LEU A 111 -3.34 1.39 11.70
N ILE A 112 -2.00 1.37 11.62
CA ILE A 112 -1.17 0.52 12.49
C ILE A 112 -1.34 0.93 13.96
N ILE A 113 -1.31 2.22 14.27
CA ILE A 113 -1.50 2.73 15.64
C ILE A 113 -2.91 2.38 16.15
N ALA A 114 -3.94 2.64 15.35
CA ALA A 114 -5.33 2.36 15.71
C ALA A 114 -5.57 0.85 15.94
N GLN A 115 -5.00 -0.01 15.09
CA GLN A 115 -5.05 -1.46 15.28
C GLN A 115 -4.37 -1.89 16.58
N ARG A 116 -3.21 -1.30 16.90
CA ARG A 116 -2.48 -1.61 18.13
C ARG A 116 -3.29 -1.21 19.36
N TYR A 117 -3.88 -0.03 19.37
CA TYR A 117 -4.72 0.44 20.48
C TYR A 117 -5.92 -0.48 20.72
N ASP A 118 -6.62 -0.85 19.64
CA ASP A 118 -7.77 -1.77 19.69
C ASP A 118 -7.41 -3.16 20.24
N ASN A 119 -6.15 -3.62 20.06
CA ASN A 119 -5.65 -4.86 20.69
C ASN A 119 -5.48 -4.74 22.20
N HIS A 120 -5.18 -3.55 22.72
CA HIS A 120 -5.02 -3.33 24.15
C HIS A 120 -6.37 -3.26 24.87
N THR A 121 -7.38 -2.63 24.28
CA THR A 121 -8.72 -2.53 24.87
C THR A 121 -9.45 -3.87 24.92
N ALA A 122 -9.22 -4.78 23.97
CA ALA A 122 -9.86 -6.10 23.96
C ALA A 122 -9.34 -7.07 25.04
N ARG A 123 -8.33 -6.69 25.83
CA ARG A 123 -7.72 -7.52 26.89
C ARG A 123 -8.23 -7.18 28.30
N TYR A 124 -9.09 -6.18 28.44
CA TYR A 124 -9.73 -5.76 29.69
C TYR A 124 -11.25 -5.94 29.58
#